data_AF-A0A316V0S7-F1
#
_entry.id   AF-A0A316V0S7-F1
#
_cell.length_a   1.000
_cell.length_b   1.000
_cell.length_c   1.000
_cell.angle_alpha   90.00
_cell.angle_beta   90.00
_cell.angle_gamma   90.00
#
_symmetry.space_group_name_H-M   'P 1'
#
loop_
_entity.id
_entity.type
_entity.pdbx_description
1 polymer ?
#
loop_
_entity_poly.entity_id
_entity_poly.type
_entity_poly.pdbx_seq_one_letter_code
_entity_poly.pdbx_strand_id
1 'polypeptide(L)'
;MCALLHLLPLFVLLLALPYPSLSEHRICEWQDQGTPPEEFGYRLWCISIIHKHRPYKATWECKGKTVADLGYLREGVLEIYTACGTGGYADDCDWDTWGACIDPEHCYFTSKSDDCEWPDKFTSKYAPRTIAIWQKLSSHNLTQTRALEGRRSEEGGGGRGMKGSDGGSRR
;
A
#
# COMPACT_ATOMS: atom_id res chain seq x y z
N MET A 1 5.58 -28.05 -56.73
CA MET A 1 6.23 -27.60 -55.49
C MET A 1 5.94 -26.11 -55.21
N CYS A 2 4.68 -25.66 -55.22
CA CYS A 2 4.32 -24.22 -55.04
C CYS A 2 3.47 -23.90 -53.81
N ALA A 3 3.10 -24.88 -52.97
CA ALA A 3 2.20 -24.65 -51.84
C ALA A 3 2.86 -24.02 -50.60
N LEU A 4 4.20 -24.02 -50.51
CA LEU A 4 4.93 -23.52 -49.34
C LEU A 4 5.07 -21.99 -49.28
N LEU A 5 4.86 -21.27 -50.38
CA LEU A 5 5.06 -19.82 -50.44
C LEU A 5 3.91 -18.99 -49.84
N HIS A 6 2.76 -19.60 -49.55
CA HIS A 6 1.58 -18.92 -49.00
C HIS A 6 1.44 -19.02 -47.47
N LEU A 7 2.27 -19.84 -46.80
CA LEU A 7 2.23 -19.99 -45.34
C LEU A 7 2.99 -18.87 -44.60
N LEU A 8 3.97 -18.24 -45.26
CA LEU A 8 4.82 -17.20 -44.68
C LEU A 8 4.05 -15.92 -44.30
N PRO A 9 3.15 -15.35 -45.13
CA PRO A 9 2.37 -14.18 -44.72
C PRO A 9 1.37 -14.47 -43.59
N LEU A 10 0.83 -15.70 -43.50
CA LEU A 10 -0.07 -16.10 -42.42
C LEU A 10 0.67 -16.16 -41.07
N PHE A 11 1.92 -16.64 -41.07
CA PHE A 11 2.75 -16.69 -39.86
C PHE A 11 3.14 -15.28 -39.38
N VAL A 12 3.48 -14.38 -40.31
CA VAL A 12 3.76 -12.97 -39.96
C VAL A 12 2.50 -12.27 -39.42
N LEU A 13 1.31 -12.56 -39.96
CA LEU A 13 0.05 -12.02 -39.45
C LEU A 13 -0.30 -12.54 -38.04
N LEU A 14 0.02 -13.80 -37.73
CA LEU A 14 -0.18 -14.37 -36.39
C LEU A 14 0.79 -13.79 -35.35
N LEU A 15 2.02 -13.47 -35.75
CA LEU A 15 2.99 -12.77 -34.88
C LEU A 15 2.67 -11.29 -34.66
N ALA A 16 1.88 -10.69 -35.56
CA ALA A 16 1.43 -9.31 -35.45
C ALA A 16 0.15 -9.15 -34.61
N LEU A 17 -0.43 -10.24 -34.10
CA LEU A 17 -1.52 -10.14 -33.14
C LEU A 17 -0.96 -9.57 -31.82
N PRO A 18 -1.44 -8.40 -31.35
CA PRO A 18 -1.03 -7.91 -30.05
C PRO A 18 -1.40 -8.96 -29.01
N TYR A 19 -0.43 -9.36 -28.19
CA TYR A 19 -0.72 -10.18 -27.01
C TYR A 19 -1.81 -9.45 -26.23
N PRO A 20 -2.92 -10.13 -25.87
CA PRO A 20 -3.89 -9.52 -24.98
C PRO A 20 -3.15 -9.19 -23.69
N SER A 21 -2.90 -7.90 -23.47
CA SER A 21 -2.50 -7.41 -22.15
C SER A 21 -3.73 -7.58 -21.28
N LEU A 22 -3.87 -8.76 -20.69
CA LEU A 22 -4.82 -8.97 -19.63
C LEU A 22 -4.32 -8.08 -18.49
N SER A 23 -4.91 -6.90 -18.34
CA SER A 23 -4.82 -6.17 -17.09
C SER A 23 -5.56 -7.05 -16.08
N GLU A 24 -4.79 -7.95 -15.45
CA GLU A 24 -5.25 -8.77 -14.34
C GLU A 24 -5.54 -7.82 -13.19
N HIS A 25 -6.79 -7.34 -13.11
CA HIS A 25 -7.29 -6.74 -11.88
C HIS A 25 -7.28 -7.83 -10.83
N ARG A 26 -6.40 -7.69 -9.84
CA ARG A 26 -6.24 -8.68 -8.77
C ARG A 26 -7.22 -8.36 -7.66
N ILE A 27 -7.87 -9.38 -7.13
CA ILE A 27 -8.69 -9.22 -5.92
C ILE A 27 -7.72 -9.14 -4.73
N CYS A 28 -7.95 -8.21 -3.82
CA CYS A 28 -7.20 -8.13 -2.58
C CYS A 28 -7.47 -9.41 -1.75
N GLU A 29 -6.49 -10.30 -1.66
CA GLU A 29 -6.62 -11.57 -0.92
C GLU A 29 -5.49 -11.80 0.11
N TRP A 30 -4.41 -11.01 0.05
CA TRP A 30 -3.26 -11.22 0.91
C TRP A 30 -3.46 -10.53 2.28
N GLN A 31 -3.43 -11.33 3.35
CA GLN A 31 -3.63 -10.87 4.74
C GLN A 31 -2.32 -10.76 5.56
N ASP A 32 -1.15 -10.81 4.91
CA ASP A 32 0.20 -10.86 5.52
C ASP A 32 0.25 -11.65 6.84
N GLN A 33 0.72 -11.04 7.94
CA GLN A 33 0.91 -11.68 9.24
C GLN A 33 -0.30 -11.50 10.18
N GLY A 34 -1.37 -10.84 9.70
CA GLY A 34 -2.59 -10.60 10.43
C GLY A 34 -2.88 -9.13 10.75
N THR A 35 -3.90 -8.93 11.58
CA THR A 35 -4.38 -7.64 12.07
C THR A 35 -4.29 -7.57 13.60
N PRO A 36 -4.05 -6.39 14.19
CA PRO A 36 -3.89 -5.10 13.52
C PRO A 36 -2.44 -4.89 12.97
N PRO A 37 -2.24 -4.14 11.88
CA PRO A 37 -0.95 -4.07 11.19
C PRO A 37 0.25 -3.62 12.06
N GLU A 38 0.01 -2.74 13.04
CA GLU A 38 1.05 -2.21 13.92
C GLU A 38 1.80 -3.30 14.71
N GLU A 39 1.15 -4.42 15.03
CA GLU A 39 1.76 -5.55 15.73
C GLU A 39 2.78 -6.30 14.86
N PHE A 40 2.72 -6.12 13.53
CA PHE A 40 3.51 -6.82 12.54
C PHE A 40 4.53 -5.92 11.83
N GLY A 41 4.89 -4.80 12.46
CA GLY A 41 5.94 -3.89 12.01
C GLY A 41 5.52 -2.92 10.91
N TYR A 42 4.22 -2.81 10.63
CA TYR A 42 3.71 -1.75 9.77
C TYR A 42 3.70 -0.41 10.49
N ARG A 43 3.81 0.66 9.71
CA ARG A 43 3.65 2.04 10.15
C ARG A 43 2.47 2.66 9.43
N LEU A 44 1.64 3.37 10.16
CA LEU A 44 0.53 4.12 9.58
C LEU A 44 1.09 5.23 8.68
N TRP A 45 0.76 5.20 7.39
CA TRP A 45 1.15 6.22 6.43
C TRP A 45 0.14 7.36 6.38
N CYS A 46 -1.16 7.03 6.35
CA CYS A 46 -2.24 8.00 6.42
C CYS A 46 -3.58 7.35 6.80
N ILE A 47 -4.54 8.19 7.20
CA ILE A 47 -5.97 7.84 7.23
C ILE A 47 -6.69 8.77 6.26
N SER A 48 -7.30 8.20 5.24
CA SER A 48 -8.08 8.92 4.25
C SER A 48 -9.54 9.02 4.66
N ILE A 49 -10.23 10.07 4.20
CA ILE A 49 -11.67 10.27 4.40
C ILE A 49 -12.35 10.19 3.02
N ILE A 50 -13.54 9.60 3.00
CA ILE A 50 -14.35 9.49 1.77
C ILE A 50 -14.76 10.87 1.22
N HIS A 51 -14.52 11.10 -0.07
CA HIS A 51 -15.01 12.21 -0.86
C HIS A 51 -16.04 11.71 -1.88
N LYS A 52 -17.32 12.01 -1.67
CA LYS A 52 -18.41 11.53 -2.54
C LYS A 52 -18.60 12.47 -3.72
N HIS A 53 -18.51 11.94 -4.94
CA HIS A 53 -18.63 12.72 -6.18
C HIS A 53 -19.99 12.53 -6.86
N ARG A 54 -20.55 11.32 -6.82
CA ARG A 54 -21.83 10.94 -7.46
C ARG A 54 -22.52 9.86 -6.62
N PRO A 55 -23.79 9.48 -6.92
CA PRO A 55 -24.51 8.47 -6.15
C PRO A 55 -23.78 7.13 -6.04
N TYR A 56 -22.88 6.81 -6.98
CA TYR A 56 -22.14 5.55 -7.05
C TYR A 56 -20.62 5.73 -7.12
N LYS A 57 -20.12 6.96 -6.92
CA LYS A 57 -18.68 7.24 -7.03
C LYS A 57 -18.15 7.99 -5.81
N ALA A 58 -17.03 7.51 -5.30
CA ALA A 58 -16.29 8.16 -4.22
C ALA A 58 -14.79 7.97 -4.40
N THR A 59 -14.00 8.85 -3.80
CA THR A 59 -12.54 8.72 -3.71
C THR A 59 -12.10 8.84 -2.26
N TRP A 60 -10.94 8.29 -1.96
CA TRP A 60 -10.24 8.47 -0.70
C TRP A 60 -8.88 9.05 -1.01
N GLU A 61 -8.51 10.14 -0.35
CA GLU A 61 -7.30 10.88 -0.66
C GLU A 61 -6.40 11.03 0.57
N CYS A 62 -5.10 10.90 0.34
CA CYS A 62 -4.06 11.17 1.31
C CYS A 62 -3.00 12.07 0.70
N LYS A 63 -2.64 13.15 1.41
CA LYS A 63 -1.62 14.11 0.96
C LYS A 63 -1.87 14.65 -0.46
N GLY A 64 -3.15 14.82 -0.82
CA GLY A 64 -3.58 15.30 -2.14
C GLY A 64 -3.49 14.27 -3.26
N LYS A 65 -3.30 12.99 -2.95
CA LYS A 65 -3.30 11.88 -3.92
C LYS A 65 -4.38 10.86 -3.60
N THR A 66 -5.02 10.32 -4.62
CA THR A 66 -6.03 9.26 -4.49
C THR A 66 -5.37 7.95 -4.10
N VAL A 67 -5.83 7.36 -2.99
CA VAL A 67 -5.36 6.05 -2.51
C VAL A 67 -6.35 4.94 -2.85
N ALA A 68 -7.63 5.29 -2.99
CA ALA A 68 -8.68 4.35 -3.36
C ALA A 68 -9.83 5.09 -4.06
N ASP A 69 -10.59 4.35 -4.86
CA ASP A 69 -11.85 4.82 -5.42
C ASP A 69 -12.95 3.77 -5.39
N LEU A 70 -14.19 4.22 -5.42
CA LEU A 70 -15.37 3.37 -5.53
C LEU A 70 -16.08 3.69 -6.84
N GLY A 71 -16.38 2.67 -7.62
CA GLY A 71 -17.27 2.79 -8.77
C GLY A 71 -16.65 3.38 -10.04
N TYR A 72 -15.32 3.55 -10.10
CA TYR A 72 -14.66 3.99 -11.34
C TYR A 72 -14.39 2.83 -12.29
N LEU A 73 -13.92 1.70 -11.77
CA LEU A 73 -13.73 0.49 -12.58
C LEU A 73 -15.08 -0.11 -13.00
N ARG A 74 -15.95 -0.37 -12.02
CA ARG A 74 -17.31 -0.91 -12.18
C ARG A 74 -18.16 -0.59 -10.95
N GLU A 75 -19.48 -0.58 -11.11
CA GLU A 75 -20.38 -0.21 -10.01
C GLU A 75 -20.14 -1.08 -8.76
N GLY A 76 -19.99 -0.40 -7.63
CA GLY A 76 -19.80 -1.02 -6.33
C GLY A 76 -18.43 -1.65 -6.05
N VAL A 77 -17.46 -1.47 -6.94
CA VAL A 77 -16.08 -1.90 -6.70
C VAL A 77 -15.25 -0.81 -6.06
N LEU A 78 -14.64 -1.16 -4.93
CA LEU A 78 -13.60 -0.38 -4.27
C LEU A 78 -12.25 -0.85 -4.82
N GLU A 79 -11.52 0.03 -5.50
CA GLU A 79 -10.17 -0.20 -5.98
C GLU A 79 -9.17 0.48 -5.03
N ILE A 80 -8.13 -0.22 -4.62
CA ILE A 80 -6.98 0.33 -3.89
C ILE A 80 -5.86 0.53 -4.90
N TYR A 81 -5.43 1.78 -5.09
CA TYR A 81 -4.39 2.11 -6.06
C TYR A 81 -3.03 1.55 -5.65
N THR A 82 -2.17 1.36 -6.64
CA THR A 82 -0.76 1.04 -6.43
C THR A 82 -0.04 2.17 -5.67
N ALA A 83 0.85 1.81 -4.74
CA ALA A 83 1.63 2.80 -4.01
C ALA A 83 2.72 3.44 -4.89
N CYS A 84 3.43 2.62 -5.65
CA CYS A 84 4.65 2.97 -6.39
C CYS A 84 4.63 2.55 -7.86
N GLY A 85 3.51 2.00 -8.36
CA GLY A 85 3.30 1.79 -9.79
C GLY A 85 3.06 3.11 -10.54
N THR A 86 2.71 3.01 -11.83
CA THR A 86 2.43 4.17 -12.67
C THR A 86 1.26 4.98 -12.10
N GLY A 87 1.54 6.23 -11.69
CA GLY A 87 0.54 7.10 -11.07
C GLY A 87 0.27 6.81 -9.58
N GLY A 88 1.15 6.03 -8.93
CA GLY A 88 1.00 5.64 -7.54
C GLY A 88 1.03 6.81 -6.55
N TYR A 89 0.46 6.57 -5.37
CA TYR A 89 0.26 7.62 -4.36
C TYR A 89 1.46 7.86 -3.43
N ALA A 90 2.44 6.96 -3.35
CA ALA A 90 3.58 7.13 -2.47
C ALA A 90 4.63 8.08 -3.08
N ASP A 91 5.23 8.94 -2.25
CA ASP A 91 6.41 9.73 -2.64
C ASP A 91 7.72 8.99 -2.36
N ASP A 92 7.69 8.04 -1.42
CA ASP A 92 8.81 7.21 -0.98
C ASP A 92 8.48 5.74 -1.26
N CYS A 93 9.32 5.10 -2.07
CA CYS A 93 9.16 3.73 -2.54
C CYS A 93 10.17 2.74 -1.94
N ASP A 94 10.78 3.10 -0.82
CA ASP A 94 11.65 2.23 -0.02
C ASP A 94 10.87 1.16 0.78
N TRP A 95 9.54 1.31 0.83
CA TRP A 95 8.60 0.39 1.48
C TRP A 95 8.11 -0.64 0.46
N ASP A 96 8.39 -1.91 0.72
CA ASP A 96 8.06 -3.00 -0.22
C ASP A 96 6.62 -3.49 -0.08
N THR A 97 6.07 -3.43 1.14
CA THR A 97 4.71 -3.88 1.44
C THR A 97 3.84 -2.73 1.90
N TRP A 98 2.65 -2.65 1.31
CA TRP A 98 1.62 -1.68 1.63
C TRP A 98 0.36 -2.39 2.09
N GLY A 99 -0.43 -1.73 2.92
CA GLY A 99 -1.68 -2.27 3.44
C GLY A 99 -2.80 -1.24 3.40
N ALA A 100 -4.02 -1.69 3.14
CA ALA A 100 -5.22 -0.90 3.23
C ALA A 100 -6.21 -1.57 4.19
N CYS A 101 -6.71 -0.80 5.15
CA CYS A 101 -7.68 -1.27 6.14
C CYS A 101 -8.94 -0.39 6.10
N ILE A 102 -10.11 -1.01 5.94
CA ILE A 102 -11.40 -0.31 6.03
C ILE A 102 -11.90 -0.21 7.48
N ASP A 103 -11.40 -1.10 8.35
CA ASP A 103 -11.50 -1.08 9.80
C ASP A 103 -10.34 -1.90 10.40
N PRO A 104 -10.17 -1.96 11.74
CA PRO A 104 -9.03 -2.65 12.36
C PRO A 104 -8.95 -4.16 12.08
N GLU A 105 -10.04 -4.81 11.72
CA GLU A 105 -10.12 -6.27 11.51
C GLU A 105 -10.00 -6.63 10.02
N HIS A 106 -10.37 -5.73 9.12
CA HIS A 106 -10.39 -5.96 7.68
C HIS A 106 -9.29 -5.17 6.96
N CYS A 107 -8.14 -5.82 6.82
CA CYS A 107 -6.98 -5.32 6.10
C CYS A 107 -6.55 -6.28 5.00
N TYR A 108 -6.12 -5.71 3.87
CA TYR A 108 -5.40 -6.43 2.83
C TYR A 108 -4.09 -5.73 2.52
N PHE A 109 -3.13 -6.52 2.06
CA PHE A 109 -1.77 -6.08 1.78
C PHE A 109 -1.43 -6.32 0.32
N THR A 110 -0.54 -5.49 -0.23
CA THR A 110 -0.06 -5.57 -1.60
C THR A 110 1.43 -5.27 -1.67
N SER A 111 2.09 -5.71 -2.74
CA SER A 111 3.41 -5.17 -3.04
C SER A 111 3.27 -3.69 -3.43
N LYS A 112 4.35 -2.92 -3.28
CA LYS A 112 4.35 -1.50 -3.66
C LYS A 112 3.95 -1.22 -5.11
N SER A 113 4.07 -2.20 -6.01
CA SER A 113 3.76 -2.03 -7.43
C SER A 113 2.36 -2.51 -7.80
N ASP A 114 1.65 -3.19 -6.91
CA ASP A 114 0.34 -3.78 -7.22
C ASP A 114 -0.80 -2.88 -6.71
N ASP A 115 -1.84 -2.75 -7.53
CA ASP A 115 -3.17 -2.34 -7.12
C ASP A 115 -4.04 -3.58 -6.82
N CYS A 116 -5.19 -3.39 -6.20
CA CYS A 116 -6.15 -4.46 -6.03
C CYS A 116 -7.59 -3.98 -5.85
N GLU A 117 -8.52 -4.80 -6.35
CA GLU A 117 -9.94 -4.68 -6.11
C GLU A 117 -10.31 -5.31 -4.77
N TRP A 118 -10.96 -4.55 -3.89
CA TRP A 118 -11.51 -5.06 -2.64
C TRP A 118 -12.52 -6.19 -2.91
N PRO A 119 -12.49 -7.31 -2.16
CA PRO A 119 -13.32 -8.48 -2.47
C PRO A 119 -14.82 -8.21 -2.32
N ASP A 120 -15.19 -7.39 -1.34
CA ASP A 120 -16.58 -7.00 -1.11
C ASP A 120 -17.06 -5.91 -2.07
N LYS A 121 -18.34 -5.98 -2.42
CA LYS A 121 -19.02 -4.92 -3.16
C LYS A 121 -19.68 -3.94 -2.20
N PHE A 122 -19.58 -2.65 -2.53
CA PHE A 122 -20.15 -1.57 -1.72
C PHE A 122 -21.22 -0.82 -2.50
N THR A 123 -22.27 -0.38 -1.80
CA THR A 123 -23.08 0.74 -2.30
C THR A 123 -22.51 2.04 -1.72
N SER A 124 -22.83 3.19 -2.31
CA SER A 124 -22.41 4.49 -1.75
C SER A 124 -22.89 4.75 -0.31
N LYS A 125 -23.94 4.03 0.13
CA LYS A 125 -24.42 4.08 1.51
C LYS A 125 -23.53 3.28 2.47
N TYR A 126 -23.00 2.14 2.01
CA TYR A 126 -22.23 1.19 2.83
C TYR A 126 -20.72 1.25 2.58
N ALA A 127 -20.27 2.14 1.68
CA ALA A 127 -18.85 2.40 1.46
C ALA A 127 -18.14 2.82 2.76
N PRO A 128 -16.89 2.39 2.98
CA PRO A 128 -16.16 2.70 4.19
C PRO A 128 -15.96 4.21 4.34
N ARG A 129 -16.16 4.75 5.54
CA ARG A 129 -16.00 6.20 5.75
C ARG A 129 -14.53 6.65 5.67
N THR A 130 -13.64 5.74 6.03
CA THR A 130 -12.19 5.96 6.10
C THR A 130 -11.47 4.74 5.58
N ILE A 131 -10.28 4.93 5.02
CA ILE A 131 -9.34 3.86 4.71
C ILE A 131 -8.00 4.24 5.32
N ALA A 132 -7.47 3.38 6.19
CA ALA A 132 -6.15 3.53 6.76
C ALA A 132 -5.12 2.84 5.86
N ILE A 133 -4.08 3.57 5.47
CA ILE A 133 -2.99 3.06 4.63
C ILE A 133 -1.75 2.85 5.49
N TRP A 134 -1.15 1.69 5.35
CA TRP A 134 -0.01 1.20 6.13
C TRP A 134 1.15 0.86 5.21
N GLN A 135 2.38 0.96 5.74
CA GLN A 135 3.60 0.63 5.00
C GLN A 135 4.60 -0.14 5.88
N LYS A 136 5.31 -1.10 5.30
CA LYS A 136 6.32 -1.92 5.97
C LYS A 136 7.60 -2.03 5.13
N LEU A 137 8.74 -1.81 5.78
CA LEU A 137 10.05 -1.94 5.16
C LEU A 137 10.31 -3.41 4.81
N SER A 138 11.08 -3.61 3.74
CA SER A 138 11.65 -4.93 3.44
C SER A 138 12.36 -5.52 4.65
N SER A 139 12.27 -6.84 4.82
CA SER A 139 13.09 -7.58 5.80
C SER A 139 14.58 -7.35 5.60
N HIS A 140 15.01 -7.10 4.36
CA HIS A 140 16.39 -6.72 4.04
C HIS A 140 16.78 -5.36 4.63
N ASN A 141 15.88 -4.36 4.61
CA ASN A 141 16.14 -3.02 5.13
C ASN A 141 16.07 -2.95 6.67
N LEU A 142 15.24 -3.80 7.29
CA LEU A 142 15.11 -3.88 8.76
C LEU A 142 16.44 -4.22 9.46
N THR A 143 17.27 -5.07 8.85
CA THR A 143 18.57 -5.47 9.41
C THR A 143 19.54 -4.28 9.47
N GLN A 144 19.49 -3.41 8.46
CA GLN A 144 20.34 -2.23 8.38
C GLN A 144 19.91 -1.14 9.36
N THR A 145 18.60 -0.89 9.48
CA THR A 145 18.08 0.10 10.44
C THR A 145 18.38 -0.28 11.88
N ARG A 146 18.21 -1.56 12.26
CA ARG A 146 18.56 -2.05 13.60
C ARG A 146 20.06 -1.92 13.90
N ALA A 147 20.92 -2.16 12.92
CA ALA A 147 22.36 -1.98 13.07
C ALA A 147 22.75 -0.51 13.31
N LEU A 148 22.01 0.45 12.74
CA LEU A 148 22.23 1.89 12.94
C LEU A 148 21.69 2.39 14.29
N GLU A 149 20.51 1.95 14.71
CA GLU A 149 19.92 2.30 16.01
C GLU A 149 20.75 1.75 17.19
N GLY A 150 21.31 0.54 17.04
CA GLY A 150 22.21 -0.05 18.03
C GLY A 150 23.47 0.79 18.27
N ARG A 151 24.09 1.31 17.21
CA ARG A 151 25.30 2.15 17.33
C ARG A 151 25.04 3.51 17.99
N ARG A 152 23.87 4.10 17.73
CA ARG A 152 23.51 5.42 18.32
C ARG A 152 23.30 5.36 19.83
N SER A 153 22.91 4.19 20.34
CA SER A 153 22.71 3.98 21.78
C SER A 153 24.03 3.82 22.55
N GLU A 154 25.11 3.41 21.87
CA GLU A 154 26.44 3.25 22.49
C GLU A 154 27.21 4.59 22.59
N GLU A 155 27.03 5.50 21.63
CA GLU A 155 27.71 6.80 21.64
C GLU A 155 27.04 7.84 22.58
N GLY A 156 25.78 7.65 22.97
CA GLY A 156 25.03 8.58 23.84
C GLY A 156 25.19 8.35 25.35
N GLY A 157 25.80 7.24 25.78
CA GLY A 157 25.90 6.84 27.20
C GLY A 157 26.99 7.53 28.02
N GLY A 158 27.76 8.45 27.44
CA GLY A 158 28.85 9.19 28.09
C GLY A 158 28.42 10.44 28.86
N GLY A 159 27.20 10.50 29.38
CA GLY A 159 26.64 11.65 30.10
C GLY A 159 27.00 11.66 31.59
N ARG A 160 28.17 12.22 31.88
CA ARG A 160 28.74 12.53 33.20
C ARG A 160 27.70 13.02 34.23
N GLY A 161 27.73 12.41 35.41
CA GLY A 161 26.84 12.73 36.52
C GLY A 161 26.92 14.18 37.03
N MET A 162 25.77 14.72 37.42
CA MET A 162 25.66 15.84 38.33
C MET A 162 24.99 15.37 39.62
N LYS A 163 25.81 15.19 40.65
CA LYS A 163 25.38 15.25 42.05
C LYS A 163 25.03 16.72 42.35
N GLY A 164 23.78 16.96 42.75
CA GLY A 164 23.40 18.10 43.58
C GLY A 164 22.35 17.57 44.55
N SER A 165 22.72 17.20 45.78
CA SER A 165 22.86 18.07 46.95
C SER A 165 21.57 18.78 47.35
N ASP A 166 20.96 18.23 48.41
CA ASP A 166 20.37 18.90 49.57
C ASP A 166 19.59 20.20 49.41
N GLY A 167 18.41 20.22 50.07
CA GLY A 167 17.99 21.45 50.74
C GLY A 167 16.51 21.56 51.11
N GLY A 168 16.20 21.35 52.39
CA GLY A 168 15.14 22.07 53.13
C GLY A 168 13.73 21.47 53.04
N SER A 169 13.12 20.91 54.10
CA SER A 169 12.80 21.43 55.44
C SER A 169 11.72 22.53 55.45
N ARG A 170 10.67 22.27 56.25
CA ARG A 170 9.57 23.14 56.74
C ARG A 170 8.39 23.27 55.76
N ARG A 171 7.13 23.07 56.13
CA ARG A 171 6.42 22.95 57.43
C ARG A 171 5.09 22.23 57.17
#